data_AF-A0A931WUE6-F1
#
_entry.id   AF-A0A931WUE6-F1
#
_cell.length_a   1.000
_cell.length_b   1.000
_cell.length_c   1.000
_cell.angle_alpha   90.00
_cell.angle_beta   90.00
_cell.angle_gamma   90.00
#
_symmetry.space_group_name_H-M   'P 1'
#
loop_
_entity.id
_entity.type
_entity.pdbx_description
1 polymer ?
#
loop_
_entity_poly.entity_id
_entity_poly.type
_entity_poly.pdbx_seq_one_letter_code
_entity_poly.pdbx_strand_id
1 'polypeptide(L)'
;MGLLRPLFGQRKAPFGGLAALARAETALREKLRLVSDRKGGLSYKPLQTAFFDGLQGEVDRRLRAGRFTVWTRFSLEKDSYGFGWVLLDDRSLENVVEAVQTLGSYFAEGNHTKQLLAAVFPFQGRERQAYWIYSFKRDRFYPFVPLPDEKRDSPEELRLAEAMEKELPLESALERWYPLWGMPLETRS
;
A
#
# COMPACT_ATOMS: atom_id res chain seq x y z
N MET A 1 -11.03 -35.51 -34.37
CA MET A 1 -9.85 -34.95 -33.68
C MET A 1 -10.20 -33.55 -33.17
N GLY A 2 -10.84 -33.46 -32.01
CA GLY A 2 -11.25 -32.18 -31.42
C GLY A 2 -10.09 -31.53 -30.68
N LEU A 3 -9.70 -30.34 -31.12
CA LEU A 3 -8.67 -29.52 -30.49
C LEU A 3 -9.17 -29.01 -29.13
N LEU A 4 -8.59 -29.52 -28.05
CA LEU A 4 -8.75 -28.97 -26.71
C LEU A 4 -8.02 -27.61 -26.66
N ARG A 5 -8.78 -26.52 -26.65
CA ARG A 5 -8.28 -25.19 -26.28
C ARG A 5 -8.00 -25.18 -24.76
N PRO A 6 -6.79 -24.81 -24.29
CA PRO A 6 -6.59 -24.60 -22.87
C PRO A 6 -7.30 -23.30 -22.46
N LEU A 7 -8.33 -23.44 -21.60
CA LEU A 7 -8.94 -22.34 -20.86
C LEU A 7 -8.00 -21.87 -19.74
N PHE A 8 -6.79 -21.44 -20.09
CA PHE A 8 -5.98 -20.62 -19.20
C PHE A 8 -6.36 -19.17 -19.46
N GLY A 9 -7.51 -18.75 -18.91
CA GLY A 9 -7.74 -17.33 -18.70
C GLY A 9 -6.61 -16.83 -17.81
N GLN A 10 -5.82 -15.88 -18.28
CA GLN A 10 -4.80 -15.23 -17.46
C GLN A 10 -5.48 -14.74 -16.18
N ARG A 11 -5.20 -15.38 -15.04
CA ARG A 11 -5.70 -14.91 -13.75
C ARG A 11 -5.15 -13.50 -13.55
N LYS A 12 -6.04 -12.52 -13.40
CA LYS A 12 -5.67 -11.15 -13.05
C LYS A 12 -4.80 -11.20 -11.79
N ALA A 13 -3.61 -10.59 -11.84
CA ALA A 13 -2.73 -10.52 -10.68
C ALA A 13 -3.49 -9.86 -9.51
N PRO A 14 -3.38 -10.39 -8.27
CA PRO A 14 -4.06 -9.80 -7.13
C PRO A 14 -3.58 -8.37 -6.90
N PHE A 15 -4.45 -7.55 -6.32
CA PHE A 15 -4.13 -6.17 -5.91
C PHE A 15 -3.70 -5.24 -7.06
N GLY A 16 -4.19 -5.48 -8.27
CA GLY A 16 -3.90 -4.64 -9.44
C GLY A 16 -4.35 -3.18 -9.32
N GLY A 17 -5.23 -2.86 -8.36
CA GLY A 17 -5.62 -1.49 -8.05
C GLY A 17 -4.46 -0.62 -7.55
N LEU A 18 -3.44 -1.21 -6.91
CA LEU A 18 -2.28 -0.48 -6.38
C LEU A 18 -1.55 0.34 -7.44
N ALA A 19 -1.40 -0.21 -8.66
CA ALA A 19 -0.72 0.46 -9.76
C ALA A 19 -1.39 1.79 -10.19
N ALA A 20 -2.66 2.01 -9.83
CA ALA A 20 -3.33 3.29 -10.06
C ALA A 20 -2.66 4.44 -9.31
N LEU A 21 -2.11 4.19 -8.11
CA LEU A 21 -1.46 5.22 -7.31
C LEU A 21 -0.19 5.77 -7.98
N ALA A 22 0.65 4.90 -8.52
CA ALA A 22 1.85 5.31 -9.26
C ALA A 22 1.48 6.13 -10.51
N ARG A 23 0.46 5.71 -11.26
CA ARG A 23 -0.03 6.47 -12.44
C ARG A 23 -0.62 7.82 -12.07
N ALA A 24 -1.24 7.91 -10.89
CA ALA A 24 -1.86 9.13 -10.38
C ALA A 24 -0.87 10.13 -9.75
N GLU A 25 0.42 9.80 -9.64
CA GLU A 25 1.42 10.64 -8.95
C GLU A 25 1.48 12.07 -9.52
N THR A 26 1.49 12.22 -10.84
CA THR A 26 1.47 13.53 -11.49
C THR A 26 0.19 14.30 -11.15
N ALA A 27 -0.97 13.65 -11.16
CA ALA A 27 -2.24 14.29 -10.80
C ALA A 27 -2.26 14.71 -9.32
N LEU A 28 -1.72 13.89 -8.41
CA LEU A 28 -1.56 14.23 -6.99
C LEU A 28 -0.70 15.50 -6.82
N ARG A 29 0.40 15.60 -7.56
CA ARG A 29 1.28 16.76 -7.52
C ARG A 29 0.62 18.01 -8.10
N GLU A 30 -0.03 17.90 -9.25
CA GLU A 30 -0.55 19.05 -9.99
C GLU A 30 -1.89 19.56 -9.42
N LYS A 31 -2.82 18.65 -9.12
CA LYS A 31 -4.16 19.01 -8.63
C LYS A 31 -4.15 19.33 -7.13
N LEU A 32 -3.35 18.60 -6.35
CA LEU A 32 -3.42 18.61 -4.88
C LEU A 32 -2.15 19.11 -4.20
N ARG A 33 -1.07 19.37 -4.96
CA ARG A 33 0.24 19.76 -4.43
C ARG A 33 0.79 18.75 -3.41
N LEU A 34 0.45 17.48 -3.59
CA LEU A 34 0.93 16.36 -2.80
C LEU A 34 2.13 15.72 -3.51
N VAL A 35 3.25 15.60 -2.79
CA VAL A 35 4.48 14.97 -3.30
C VAL A 35 4.71 13.68 -2.54
N SER A 36 5.00 12.59 -3.24
CA SER A 36 5.28 11.32 -2.59
C SER A 36 6.59 11.39 -1.80
N ASP A 37 6.57 10.85 -0.58
CA ASP A 37 7.79 10.61 0.19
C ASP A 37 8.59 9.42 -0.38
N ARG A 38 8.04 8.70 -1.37
CA ARG A 38 8.60 7.48 -1.97
C ARG A 38 8.90 6.41 -0.91
N LYS A 39 8.02 6.37 0.09
CA LYS A 39 7.94 5.34 1.12
C LYS A 39 6.62 4.61 1.02
N GLY A 40 6.54 3.43 1.61
CA GLY A 40 5.30 2.69 1.74
C GLY A 40 5.36 1.68 2.88
N GLY A 41 4.22 1.37 3.46
CA GLY A 41 4.10 0.35 4.51
C GLY A 41 3.05 -0.67 4.13
N LEU A 42 3.36 -1.96 4.21
CA LEU A 42 2.39 -3.06 4.10
C LEU A 42 2.15 -3.63 5.49
N SER A 43 0.94 -3.47 6.00
CA SER A 43 0.51 -3.95 7.32
C SER A 43 -0.17 -5.30 7.22
N TYR A 44 0.17 -6.20 8.14
CA TYR A 44 -0.40 -7.53 8.24
C TYR A 44 -0.55 -7.99 9.70
N LYS A 45 -1.51 -8.89 9.94
CA LYS A 45 -1.66 -9.58 11.23
C LYS A 45 -0.77 -10.84 11.24
N PRO A 46 0.31 -10.89 12.05
CA PRO A 46 1.18 -12.05 12.09
C PRO A 46 0.48 -13.28 12.70
N LEU A 47 0.92 -14.48 12.28
CA LEU A 47 0.58 -15.76 12.90
C LEU A 47 1.85 -16.50 13.31
N GLN A 48 1.73 -17.43 14.26
CA GLN A 48 2.82 -18.34 14.62
C GLN A 48 2.89 -19.47 13.59
N THR A 49 3.48 -19.22 12.43
CA THR A 49 3.70 -20.22 11.38
C THR A 49 5.05 -19.99 10.68
N ALA A 50 5.59 -21.06 10.07
CA ALA A 50 6.85 -21.00 9.33
C ALA A 50 6.86 -19.94 8.20
N PHE A 51 5.69 -19.60 7.65
CA PHE A 51 5.55 -18.51 6.67
C PHE A 51 5.97 -17.17 7.26
N PHE A 52 5.50 -16.84 8.47
CA PHE A 52 5.84 -15.58 9.14
C PHE A 52 7.24 -15.59 9.73
N ASP A 53 7.70 -16.75 10.22
CA ASP A 53 9.07 -16.91 10.73
C ASP A 53 10.13 -16.66 9.63
N GLY A 54 9.82 -17.06 8.38
CA GLY A 54 10.69 -16.86 7.22
C GLY A 54 10.47 -15.55 6.45
N LEU A 55 9.55 -14.68 6.89
CA LEU A 55 9.07 -13.55 6.09
C LEU A 55 10.18 -12.58 5.70
N GLN A 56 11.11 -12.26 6.61
CA GLN A 56 12.21 -11.33 6.33
C GLN A 56 13.09 -11.83 5.16
N GLY A 57 13.46 -13.12 5.17
CA GLY A 57 14.27 -13.71 4.11
C GLY A 57 13.53 -13.77 2.78
N GLU A 58 12.22 -14.01 2.81
CA GLU A 58 11.41 -13.97 1.59
C GLU A 58 11.32 -12.57 1.00
N VAL A 59 11.03 -11.56 1.83
CA VAL A 59 10.95 -10.16 1.40
C VAL A 59 12.26 -9.76 0.73
N ASP A 60 13.40 -10.04 1.36
CA ASP A 60 14.72 -9.78 0.77
C ASP A 60 14.89 -10.48 -0.58
N ARG A 61 14.59 -11.77 -0.65
CA ARG A 61 14.72 -12.56 -1.89
C ARG A 61 13.86 -11.99 -3.01
N ARG A 62 12.61 -11.63 -2.74
CA ARG A 62 11.68 -11.12 -3.75
C ARG A 62 12.05 -9.72 -4.22
N LEU A 63 12.45 -8.84 -3.31
CA LEU A 63 12.92 -7.50 -3.67
C LEU A 63 14.24 -7.55 -4.46
N ARG A 64 15.12 -8.54 -4.20
CA ARG A 64 16.34 -8.73 -5.01
C ARG A 64 16.13 -9.43 -6.34
N ALA A 65 15.11 -10.29 -6.46
CA ALA A 65 14.81 -11.03 -7.69
C ALA A 65 13.97 -10.22 -8.70
N GLY A 66 13.25 -9.19 -8.22
CA GLY A 66 12.45 -8.32 -9.08
C GLY A 66 13.27 -7.34 -9.91
N ARG A 67 12.58 -6.45 -10.62
CA ARG A 67 13.21 -5.34 -11.37
C ARG A 67 13.53 -4.14 -10.48
N PHE A 68 13.43 -4.32 -9.16
CA PHE A 68 13.70 -3.30 -8.16
C PHE A 68 15.16 -2.87 -8.25
N THR A 69 15.40 -1.60 -7.98
CA THR A 69 16.76 -1.08 -8.00
C THR A 69 17.51 -1.58 -6.76
N VAL A 70 18.84 -1.62 -6.81
CA VAL A 70 19.69 -1.88 -5.61
C VAL A 70 19.39 -0.89 -4.47
N TRP A 71 18.65 0.18 -4.76
CA TRP A 71 18.26 1.23 -3.81
C TRP A 71 16.98 0.96 -3.05
N THR A 72 16.16 -0.03 -3.43
CA THR A 72 14.94 -0.36 -2.67
C THR A 72 15.33 -0.93 -1.32
N ARG A 73 15.06 -0.17 -0.25
CA ARG A 73 15.33 -0.57 1.12
C ARG A 73 14.05 -1.04 1.77
N PHE A 74 14.17 -2.00 2.68
CA PHE A 74 13.05 -2.43 3.50
C PHE A 74 13.47 -2.71 4.94
N SER A 75 12.51 -2.62 5.85
CA SER A 75 12.62 -3.11 7.23
C SER A 75 11.32 -3.81 7.62
N LEU A 76 11.40 -4.70 8.61
CA LEU A 76 10.23 -5.28 9.25
C LEU A 76 10.09 -4.70 10.65
N GLU A 77 8.90 -4.19 10.95
CA GLU A 77 8.59 -3.62 12.25
C GLU A 77 7.28 -4.19 12.81
N LYS A 78 7.06 -3.98 14.10
CA LYS A 78 5.78 -4.28 14.75
C LYS A 78 5.28 -3.00 15.41
N ASP A 79 4.00 -2.69 15.21
CA ASP A 79 3.38 -1.56 15.89
C ASP A 79 2.98 -1.92 17.33
N SER A 80 2.51 -0.91 18.07
CA SER A 80 2.04 -1.05 19.46
C SER A 80 0.83 -1.99 19.63
N TYR A 81 0.15 -2.33 18.53
CA TYR A 81 -1.01 -3.23 18.51
C TYR A 81 -0.63 -4.66 18.10
N GLY A 82 0.66 -4.91 17.83
CA GLY A 82 1.19 -6.23 17.46
C GLY A 82 0.98 -6.59 15.99
N PHE A 83 0.59 -5.64 15.13
CA PHE A 83 0.58 -5.87 13.69
C PHE A 83 2.00 -5.73 13.13
N GLY A 84 2.32 -6.57 12.17
CA GLY A 84 3.59 -6.52 11.45
C GLY A 84 3.51 -5.54 10.29
N TRP A 85 4.63 -4.90 10.00
CA TRP A 85 4.79 -3.93 8.92
C TRP A 85 6.01 -4.29 8.09
N VAL A 86 5.86 -4.34 6.77
CA VAL A 86 6.98 -4.23 5.84
C VAL A 86 7.07 -2.79 5.39
N LEU A 87 8.10 -2.09 5.84
CA LEU A 87 8.37 -0.70 5.47
C LEU A 87 9.29 -0.68 4.26
N LEU A 88 9.00 0.19 3.31
CA LEU A 88 9.67 0.30 2.03
C LEU A 88 10.09 1.75 1.83
N ASP A 89 11.28 1.95 1.29
CA ASP A 89 11.85 3.25 0.92
C ASP A 89 12.59 3.07 -0.41
N ASP A 90 12.22 3.86 -1.41
CA ASP A 90 12.83 3.84 -2.74
C ASP A 90 13.00 5.27 -3.28
N ARG A 91 13.63 5.39 -4.45
CA ARG A 91 13.75 6.65 -5.20
C ARG A 91 12.55 6.93 -6.09
N SER A 92 11.67 5.95 -6.32
CA SER A 92 10.45 6.06 -7.12
C SER A 92 9.24 5.50 -6.39
N LEU A 93 8.11 6.22 -6.41
CA LEU A 93 6.83 5.72 -5.90
C LEU A 93 6.39 4.46 -6.67
N GLU A 94 6.66 4.39 -7.97
CA GLU A 94 6.33 3.24 -8.80
C GLU A 94 6.96 1.94 -8.26
N ASN A 95 8.24 2.00 -7.89
CA ASN A 95 8.95 0.85 -7.31
C ASN A 95 8.37 0.46 -5.95
N VAL A 96 8.00 1.43 -5.10
CA VAL A 96 7.35 1.15 -3.82
C VAL A 96 5.99 0.45 -4.04
N VAL A 97 5.18 0.96 -4.97
CA VAL A 97 3.88 0.37 -5.32
C VAL A 97 4.03 -1.05 -5.87
N GLU A 98 5.00 -1.28 -6.77
CA GLU A 98 5.29 -2.60 -7.32
C GLU A 98 5.79 -3.57 -6.24
N ALA A 99 6.61 -3.09 -5.29
CA ALA A 99 7.08 -3.88 -4.15
C ALA A 99 5.93 -4.29 -3.26
N VAL A 100 5.04 -3.36 -2.88
CA VAL A 100 3.82 -3.66 -2.11
C VAL A 100 2.95 -4.68 -2.86
N GLN A 101 2.77 -4.53 -4.17
CA GLN A 101 1.95 -5.47 -4.95
C GLN A 101 2.57 -6.87 -5.00
N THR A 102 3.90 -6.96 -5.16
CA THR A 102 4.65 -8.22 -5.16
C THR A 102 4.56 -8.92 -3.81
N LEU A 103 4.73 -8.19 -2.72
CA LEU A 103 4.59 -8.71 -1.37
C LEU A 103 3.14 -9.12 -1.07
N GLY A 104 2.15 -8.31 -1.46
CA GLY A 104 0.75 -8.70 -1.36
C GLY A 104 0.47 -10.02 -2.10
N SER A 105 0.98 -10.15 -3.32
CA SER A 105 0.85 -11.38 -4.12
C SER A 105 1.50 -12.58 -3.44
N TYR A 106 2.66 -12.42 -2.81
CA TYR A 106 3.30 -13.46 -2.01
C TYR A 106 2.41 -13.96 -0.86
N PHE A 107 1.79 -13.06 -0.12
CA PHE A 107 0.83 -13.44 0.92
C PHE A 107 -0.38 -14.17 0.34
N ALA A 108 -0.87 -13.74 -0.83
CA ALA A 108 -1.97 -14.43 -1.50
C ALA A 108 -1.59 -15.85 -1.97
N GLU A 109 -0.40 -16.02 -2.54
CA GLU A 109 0.19 -17.32 -2.92
C GLU A 109 0.30 -18.26 -1.71
N GLY A 110 0.67 -17.71 -0.54
CA GLY A 110 0.71 -18.43 0.73
C GLY A 110 -0.65 -18.68 1.40
N ASN A 111 -1.77 -18.35 0.76
CA ASN A 111 -3.12 -18.38 1.35
C ASN A 111 -3.29 -17.50 2.61
N HIS A 112 -2.48 -16.44 2.73
CA HIS A 112 -2.45 -15.50 3.85
C HIS A 112 -3.10 -14.14 3.54
N THR A 113 -3.94 -14.06 2.50
CA THR A 113 -4.69 -12.83 2.17
C THR A 113 -5.51 -12.29 3.34
N LYS A 114 -6.03 -13.16 4.23
CA LYS A 114 -6.79 -12.74 5.42
C LYS A 114 -5.94 -12.03 6.47
N GLN A 115 -4.62 -12.19 6.42
CA GLN A 115 -3.68 -11.51 7.29
C GLN A 115 -3.26 -10.15 6.75
N LEU A 116 -3.36 -9.92 5.43
CA LEU A 116 -3.13 -8.60 4.85
C LEU A 116 -4.22 -7.61 5.30
N LEU A 117 -3.80 -6.45 5.79
CA LEU A 117 -4.72 -5.43 6.31
C LEU A 117 -4.80 -4.24 5.35
N ALA A 118 -3.69 -3.51 5.24
CA ALA A 118 -3.61 -2.31 4.42
C ALA A 118 -2.20 -2.08 3.88
N ALA A 119 -2.10 -1.34 2.78
CA ALA A 119 -0.88 -0.66 2.40
C ALA A 119 -1.04 0.84 2.57
N VAL A 120 0.02 1.54 2.95
CA VAL A 120 -0.01 2.97 3.29
C VAL A 120 1.10 3.68 2.54
N PHE A 121 0.76 4.80 1.90
CA PHE A 121 1.72 5.60 1.13
C PHE A 121 1.67 7.07 1.61
N PRO A 122 2.72 7.58 2.26
CA PRO A 122 2.80 8.97 2.69
C PRO A 122 3.06 9.93 1.54
N PHE A 123 2.35 11.06 1.57
CA PHE A 123 2.53 12.20 0.69
C PHE A 123 2.62 13.49 1.52
N GLN A 124 3.63 14.29 1.21
CA GLN A 124 3.81 15.59 1.82
C GLN A 124 2.98 16.65 1.07
N GLY A 125 2.05 17.28 1.79
CA GLY A 125 1.35 18.49 1.34
C GLY A 125 2.02 19.77 1.83
N ARG A 126 1.44 20.91 1.47
CA ARG A 126 1.95 22.23 1.89
C ARG A 126 1.84 22.47 3.40
N GLU A 127 0.72 22.07 3.98
CA GLU A 127 0.41 22.35 5.38
C GLU A 127 0.34 21.09 6.23
N ARG A 128 -0.05 19.97 5.61
CA ARG A 128 -0.32 18.71 6.29
C ARG A 128 0.18 17.55 5.46
N GLN A 129 0.56 16.50 6.16
CA GLN A 129 0.87 15.22 5.54
C GLN A 129 -0.43 14.46 5.29
N ALA A 130 -0.52 13.82 4.13
CA ALA A 130 -1.62 12.94 3.76
C ALA A 130 -1.11 11.51 3.52
N TYR A 131 -1.98 10.54 3.75
CA TYR A 131 -1.70 9.14 3.50
C TYR A 131 -2.75 8.58 2.55
N TRP A 132 -2.30 7.89 1.50
CA TRP A 132 -3.19 7.06 0.70
C TRP A 132 -3.14 5.64 1.24
N ILE A 133 -4.27 5.15 1.73
CA ILE A 133 -4.39 3.82 2.34
C ILE A 133 -5.12 2.90 1.37
N TYR A 134 -4.49 1.79 1.03
CA TYR A 134 -5.08 0.71 0.26
C TYR A 134 -5.62 -0.38 1.17
N SER A 135 -6.90 -0.72 1.06
CA SER A 135 -7.47 -1.89 1.75
C SER A 135 -7.30 -3.15 0.91
N PHE A 136 -6.45 -4.09 1.33
CA PHE A 136 -6.30 -5.37 0.62
C PHE A 136 -7.60 -6.17 0.57
N LYS A 137 -8.43 -6.06 1.61
CA LYS A 137 -9.74 -6.72 1.67
C LYS A 137 -10.72 -6.20 0.60
N ARG A 138 -10.62 -4.93 0.22
CA ARG A 138 -11.59 -4.27 -0.67
C ARG A 138 -11.04 -3.90 -2.05
N ASP A 139 -9.72 -3.94 -2.23
CA ASP A 139 -9.06 -3.54 -3.47
C ASP A 139 -9.29 -2.05 -3.79
N ARG A 140 -9.37 -1.21 -2.75
CA ARG A 140 -9.74 0.22 -2.83
C ARG A 140 -8.83 1.11 -1.99
N PHE A 141 -8.66 2.34 -2.45
CA PHE A 141 -7.96 3.40 -1.73
C PHE A 141 -8.92 4.30 -0.95
N TYR A 142 -8.42 4.89 0.12
CA TYR A 142 -9.00 6.07 0.75
C TYR A 142 -7.90 6.97 1.31
N PRO A 143 -8.11 8.29 1.35
CA PRO A 143 -7.18 9.20 1.98
C PRO A 143 -7.35 9.20 3.49
N PHE A 144 -6.27 9.51 4.19
CA PHE A 144 -6.25 9.75 5.62
C PHE A 144 -5.32 10.90 5.94
N VAL A 145 -5.83 11.88 6.68
CA VAL A 145 -5.09 13.10 7.03
C VAL A 145 -5.13 13.23 8.55
N PRO A 146 -4.07 12.79 9.25
CA PRO A 146 -4.03 12.85 10.70
C PRO A 146 -3.85 14.28 11.20
N LEU A 147 -4.46 14.56 12.33
CA LEU A 147 -4.31 15.75 13.16
C LEU A 147 -3.76 15.31 14.54
N PRO A 148 -3.29 16.27 15.37
CA PRO A 148 -2.95 15.99 16.76
C PRO A 148 -4.11 15.35 17.55
N ASP A 149 -3.77 14.65 18.63
CA ASP A 149 -4.71 13.95 19.52
C ASP A 149 -5.53 12.82 18.86
N GLU A 150 -4.94 12.10 17.90
CA GLU A 150 -5.62 11.02 17.16
C GLU A 150 -6.95 11.47 16.49
N LYS A 151 -7.00 12.74 16.08
CA LYS A 151 -8.09 13.31 15.29
C LYS A 151 -7.75 13.24 13.81
N ARG A 152 -8.76 13.20 12.96
CA ARG A 152 -8.60 13.22 11.51
C ARG A 152 -9.23 14.47 10.90
N ASP A 153 -8.66 14.93 9.80
CA ASP A 153 -9.18 16.05 9.03
C ASP A 153 -10.15 15.56 7.94
N SER A 154 -11.38 15.21 8.36
CA SER A 154 -12.38 14.67 7.44
C SER A 154 -12.73 15.58 6.25
N PRO A 155 -12.85 16.92 6.41
CA PRO A 155 -13.05 17.82 5.27
C PRO A 155 -11.94 17.71 4.22
N GLU A 156 -10.67 17.67 4.66
CA GLU A 156 -9.55 17.53 3.74
C GLU A 156 -9.54 16.15 3.08
N GLU A 157 -9.79 15.07 3.83
CA GLU A 157 -9.87 13.72 3.26
C GLU A 157 -10.95 13.61 2.17
N LEU A 158 -12.13 14.20 2.37
CA LEU A 158 -13.18 14.26 1.34
C LEU A 158 -12.71 15.05 0.12
N ARG A 159 -12.08 16.22 0.31
CA ARG A 159 -11.53 17.03 -0.77
C ARG A 159 -10.49 16.25 -1.60
N LEU A 160 -9.61 15.51 -0.93
CA LEU A 160 -8.61 14.65 -1.60
C LEU A 160 -9.27 13.53 -2.40
N ALA A 161 -10.30 12.87 -1.85
CA ALA A 161 -11.02 11.81 -2.53
C ALA A 161 -11.76 12.33 -3.77
N GLU A 162 -12.51 13.43 -3.67
CA GLU A 162 -13.23 14.04 -4.80
C GLU A 162 -12.30 14.38 -5.96
N ALA A 163 -11.13 14.98 -5.66
CA ALA A 163 -10.16 15.36 -6.69
C ALA A 163 -9.53 14.16 -7.42
N MET A 164 -9.55 12.97 -6.80
CA MET A 164 -8.87 11.76 -7.29
C MET A 164 -9.83 10.65 -7.72
N GLU A 165 -11.14 10.90 -7.74
CA GLU A 165 -12.18 9.91 -8.08
C GLU A 165 -11.95 9.25 -9.46
N LYS A 166 -11.44 10.00 -10.43
CA LYS A 166 -11.16 9.51 -11.79
C LYS A 166 -9.80 8.81 -11.94
N GLU A 167 -8.93 8.96 -10.95
CA GLU A 167 -7.54 8.51 -11.01
C GLU A 167 -7.31 7.24 -10.18
N LEU A 168 -8.03 7.11 -9.05
CA LEU A 168 -7.86 6.03 -8.09
C LEU A 168 -9.15 5.22 -7.91
N PRO A 169 -9.04 3.89 -7.70
CA PRO A 169 -10.19 3.09 -7.28
C PRO A 169 -10.52 3.39 -5.81
N LEU A 170 -11.36 4.40 -5.58
CA LEU A 170 -11.69 4.85 -4.22
C LEU A 170 -12.76 3.99 -3.55
N GLU A 171 -12.67 3.93 -2.21
CA GLU A 171 -13.69 3.38 -1.32
C GLU A 171 -14.80 4.41 -1.12
N SER A 172 -16.03 4.07 -1.51
CA SER A 172 -17.18 4.98 -1.43
C SER A 172 -17.82 5.02 -0.05
N ALA A 173 -17.65 3.96 0.76
CA ALA A 173 -18.25 3.87 2.08
C ALA A 173 -17.32 4.49 3.14
N LEU A 174 -17.64 5.71 3.60
CA LEU A 174 -16.81 6.46 4.55
C LEU A 174 -16.58 5.74 5.87
N GLU A 175 -17.52 4.92 6.33
CA GLU A 175 -17.36 4.12 7.55
C GLU A 175 -16.32 2.99 7.39
N ARG A 176 -15.78 2.83 6.18
CA ARG A 176 -14.72 1.88 5.83
C ARG A 176 -13.36 2.54 5.68
N TRP A 177 -13.30 3.86 5.86
CA TRP A 177 -12.07 4.62 5.95
C TRP A 177 -11.57 4.50 7.39
N TYR A 178 -10.86 3.42 7.67
CA TYR A 178 -10.35 3.15 9.00
C TYR A 178 -9.15 4.07 9.28
N PRO A 179 -9.18 4.89 10.34
CA PRO A 179 -8.02 5.67 10.72
C PRO A 179 -6.89 4.73 11.14
N LEU A 180 -5.66 5.11 10.81
CA LEU A 180 -4.45 4.33 11.11
C LEU A 180 -3.48 5.20 11.92
N TRP A 181 -3.53 5.06 13.24
CA TRP A 181 -2.66 5.78 14.18
C TRP A 181 -1.41 4.95 14.51
N GLY A 182 -0.32 5.62 14.88
CA GLY A 182 0.89 4.94 15.35
C GLY A 182 1.60 4.09 14.29
N MET A 183 1.40 4.39 13.00
CA MET A 183 2.07 3.69 11.91
C MET A 183 3.59 3.92 12.01
N PRO A 184 4.43 2.88 11.89
CA PRO A 184 5.88 3.02 11.91
C PRO A 184 6.44 3.55 10.57
N LEU A 185 5.76 4.51 9.95
CA LEU A 185 6.22 5.17 8.73
C LEU A 185 6.85 6.51 9.12
N GLU A 186 8.17 6.52 9.30
CA GLU A 186 8.91 7.77 9.46
C GLU A 186 8.76 8.61 8.19
N THR A 187 8.17 9.79 8.29
CA THR A 187 8.17 10.77 7.21
C THR A 187 9.27 11.79 7.42
N ARG A 188 9.81 12.31 6.31
CA ARG A 188 10.87 13.31 6.43
C ARG A 188 10.22 14.61 6.90
N SER A 189 10.51 15.00 8.15
CA SER A 189 10.29 16.34 8.67
C SER A 189 11.06 17.39 7.85
#